data_AF-A0A7C2RSR6-F1
#
_entry.id   AF-A0A7C2RSR6-F1
#
_cell.length_a   1.000
_cell.length_b   1.000
_cell.length_c   1.000
_cell.angle_alpha   90.00
_cell.angle_beta   90.00
_cell.angle_gamma   90.00
#
_symmetry.space_group_name_H-M   'P 1'
#
loop_
_entity.id
_entity.type
_entity.pdbx_description
1 polymer ?
#
loop_
_entity_poly.entity_id
_entity_poly.type
_entity_poly.pdbx_seq_one_letter_code
_entity_poly.pdbx_strand_id
1 'polypeptide(L)'
;MSMDMPFDCGRVRARFDSDALNNGDRAALRHAAKPSDMELLPGLYRLFPGLDTGEPHHRIAYLLPYARHDANAKPLGAQLAAAKISETRVLLVARSDSPTDIEQLRRLLRQLDTALDWKAFGKLLWDWDEFSKRKLVKDYYLAKFSPAKGAE
;
A
#
# COMPACT_ATOMS: atom_id res chain seq x y z
N MET A 1 12.55 -13.82 10.29
CA MET A 1 11.63 -14.94 9.99
C MET A 1 10.38 -14.30 9.41
N SER A 2 10.14 -14.37 8.10
CA SER A 2 8.93 -13.77 7.51
C SER A 2 7.74 -14.58 8.02
N MET A 3 6.86 -13.93 8.77
CA MET A 3 5.60 -14.51 9.22
C MET A 3 4.74 -14.68 7.97
N ASP A 4 4.24 -15.90 7.73
CA ASP A 4 3.36 -16.11 6.58
C ASP A 4 2.09 -15.28 6.75
N MET A 5 1.63 -14.66 5.67
CA MET A 5 0.49 -13.74 5.73
C MET A 5 -0.80 -14.57 5.74
N PRO A 6 -1.60 -14.55 6.84
CA PRO A 6 -2.69 -15.51 7.01
C PRO A 6 -3.99 -15.12 6.27
N PHE A 7 -3.95 -14.14 5.37
CA PHE A 7 -5.11 -13.63 4.65
C PHE A 7 -4.75 -13.12 3.25
N ASP A 8 -5.77 -13.02 2.39
CA ASP A 8 -5.64 -12.43 1.06
C ASP A 8 -6.06 -10.95 1.10
N CYS A 9 -5.13 -10.05 0.76
CA CYS A 9 -5.37 -8.60 0.76
C CYS A 9 -6.38 -8.14 -0.31
N GLY A 10 -6.58 -8.87 -1.39
CA GLY A 10 -7.68 -8.64 -2.32
C GLY A 10 -9.04 -8.85 -1.66
N ARG A 11 -9.16 -9.87 -0.79
CA ARG A 11 -10.37 -10.07 0.04
C ARG A 11 -10.55 -8.99 1.09
N VAL A 12 -9.46 -8.54 1.73
CA VAL A 12 -9.50 -7.40 2.67
C VAL A 12 -10.00 -6.14 1.97
N ARG A 13 -9.53 -5.88 0.75
CA ARG A 13 -10.00 -4.74 -0.04
C ARG A 13 -11.47 -4.87 -0.43
N ALA A 14 -11.91 -6.06 -0.87
CA ALA A 14 -13.32 -6.31 -1.14
C ALA A 14 -14.20 -6.06 0.10
N ARG A 15 -13.73 -6.46 1.30
CA ARG A 15 -14.43 -6.20 2.57
C ARG A 15 -14.53 -4.70 2.87
N PHE A 16 -13.46 -3.94 2.63
CA PHE A 16 -13.47 -2.47 2.78
C PHE A 16 -14.51 -1.80 1.87
N ASP A 17 -14.71 -2.32 0.67
CA ASP A 17 -15.68 -1.77 -0.29
C ASP A 17 -17.12 -2.21 0.00
N SER A 18 -17.31 -3.37 0.63
CA SER A 18 -18.61 -3.93 0.97
C SER A 18 -19.33 -3.22 2.14
N ASP A 19 -20.61 -3.55 2.32
CA ASP A 19 -21.41 -3.08 3.46
C ASP A 19 -21.00 -3.67 4.82
N ALA A 20 -20.06 -4.63 4.83
CA ALA A 20 -19.45 -5.13 6.07
C ALA A 20 -18.69 -4.05 6.84
N LEU A 21 -18.29 -2.97 6.16
CA LEU A 21 -17.64 -1.81 6.75
C LEU A 21 -18.50 -0.56 6.51
N ASN A 22 -19.12 -0.05 7.57
CA ASN A 22 -20.01 1.10 7.45
C ASN A 22 -19.24 2.38 7.06
N ASN A 23 -19.97 3.41 6.64
CA ASN A 23 -19.37 4.68 6.19
C ASN A 23 -18.59 5.40 7.29
N GLY A 24 -19.01 5.28 8.56
CA GLY A 24 -18.32 5.87 9.70
C GLY A 24 -16.94 5.26 9.92
N ASP A 25 -16.84 3.93 9.87
CA ASP A 25 -15.58 3.21 9.98
C ASP A 25 -14.64 3.54 8.82
N ARG A 26 -15.17 3.56 7.59
CA ARG A 26 -14.39 3.97 6.41
C ARG A 26 -13.84 5.37 6.54
N ALA A 27 -14.65 6.31 7.05
CA ALA A 27 -14.22 7.67 7.31
C ALA A 27 -13.12 7.71 8.38
N ALA A 28 -13.32 7.02 9.51
CA ALA A 28 -12.34 6.96 10.60
C ALA A 28 -10.99 6.42 10.12
N LEU A 29 -10.97 5.30 9.38
CA LEU A 29 -9.75 4.74 8.79
C LEU A 29 -9.05 5.73 7.85
N ARG A 30 -9.82 6.45 7.00
CA ARG A 30 -9.28 7.47 6.08
C ARG A 30 -8.68 8.66 6.81
N HIS A 31 -9.14 8.97 8.01
CA HIS A 31 -8.73 10.14 8.78
C HIS A 31 -7.63 9.88 9.81
N ALA A 32 -7.22 8.63 10.02
CA ALA A 32 -6.13 8.31 10.93
C ALA A 32 -4.84 9.08 10.58
N ALA A 33 -4.17 9.63 11.60
CA ALA A 33 -3.00 10.46 11.37
C ALA A 33 -1.79 9.61 10.98
N LYS A 34 -1.53 8.55 11.75
CA LYS A 34 -0.42 7.60 11.57
C LYS A 34 -0.91 6.15 11.57
N PRO A 35 -0.11 5.18 11.09
CA PRO A 35 -0.53 3.77 11.03
C PRO A 35 -0.95 3.20 12.39
N SER A 36 -0.23 3.50 13.48
CA SER A 36 -0.55 2.96 14.80
C SER A 36 -1.89 3.43 15.38
N ASP A 37 -2.46 4.54 14.90
CA ASP A 37 -3.80 4.97 15.33
C ASP A 37 -4.89 3.97 14.91
N MET A 38 -4.60 3.10 13.92
CA MET A 38 -5.52 2.06 13.45
C MET A 38 -5.96 1.11 14.55
N GLU A 39 -5.10 0.85 15.54
CA GLU A 39 -5.35 -0.05 16.65
C GLU A 39 -6.57 0.38 17.49
N LEU A 40 -6.88 1.68 17.51
CA LEU A 40 -8.00 2.22 18.25
C LEU A 40 -9.30 2.28 17.43
N LEU A 41 -9.25 1.88 16.16
CA LEU A 41 -10.38 1.99 15.23
C LEU A 41 -11.11 0.66 15.10
N PRO A 42 -12.42 0.59 15.38
CA PRO A 42 -13.18 -0.66 15.25
C PRO A 42 -13.20 -1.17 13.80
N GLY A 43 -13.03 -0.28 12.82
CA GLY A 43 -12.88 -0.64 11.41
C GLY A 43 -11.70 -1.57 11.15
N LEU A 44 -10.59 -1.48 11.92
CA LEU A 44 -9.45 -2.38 11.78
C LEU A 44 -9.85 -3.82 12.08
N TYR A 45 -10.50 -4.05 13.22
CA TYR A 45 -10.92 -5.38 13.65
C TYR A 45 -12.05 -5.95 12.79
N ARG A 46 -12.87 -5.10 12.17
CA ARG A 46 -13.83 -5.52 11.13
C ARG A 46 -13.14 -5.93 9.84
N LEU A 47 -12.02 -5.28 9.47
CA LEU A 47 -11.23 -5.66 8.30
C LEU A 47 -10.48 -6.99 8.52
N PHE A 48 -10.06 -7.27 9.75
CA PHE A 48 -9.28 -8.46 10.11
C PHE A 48 -9.97 -9.26 11.24
N PRO A 49 -11.16 -9.85 10.97
CA PRO A 49 -11.95 -10.49 12.01
C PRO A 49 -11.24 -11.71 12.61
N GLY A 50 -11.14 -11.75 13.93
CA GLY A 50 -10.55 -12.87 14.68
C GLY A 50 -9.02 -12.96 14.61
N LEU A 51 -8.35 -11.96 14.04
CA LEU A 51 -6.89 -11.91 13.98
C LEU A 51 -6.34 -10.98 15.07
N ASP A 52 -5.16 -11.34 15.59
CA ASP A 52 -4.35 -10.44 16.40
C ASP A 52 -3.65 -9.43 15.49
N THR A 53 -4.03 -8.16 15.59
CA THR A 53 -3.61 -7.11 14.67
C THR A 53 -2.35 -6.42 15.16
N GLY A 54 -1.22 -6.68 14.48
CA GLY A 54 0.04 -5.95 14.66
C GLY A 54 0.35 -4.91 13.57
N GLU A 55 1.56 -4.35 13.61
CA GLU A 55 2.05 -3.32 12.68
C GLU A 55 1.78 -3.62 11.19
N PRO A 56 1.97 -4.84 10.65
CA PRO A 56 1.64 -5.14 9.26
C PRO A 56 0.18 -4.86 8.90
N HIS A 57 -0.76 -5.18 9.79
CA HIS A 57 -2.19 -4.94 9.60
C HIS A 57 -2.49 -3.43 9.59
N HIS A 58 -1.84 -2.68 10.48
CA HIS A 58 -1.96 -1.23 10.57
C HIS A 58 -1.52 -0.56 9.27
N ARG A 59 -0.38 -0.96 8.70
CA ARG A 59 0.12 -0.44 7.41
C ARG A 59 -0.87 -0.71 6.26
N ILE A 60 -1.38 -1.94 6.18
CA ILE A 60 -2.36 -2.33 5.15
C ILE A 60 -3.64 -1.52 5.30
N ALA A 61 -4.25 -1.49 6.48
CA ALA A 61 -5.49 -0.74 6.75
C ALA A 61 -5.33 0.76 6.49
N TYR A 62 -4.17 1.32 6.83
CA TYR A 62 -3.86 2.73 6.67
C TYR A 62 -3.74 3.18 5.21
N LEU A 63 -3.23 2.31 4.34
CA LEU A 63 -3.10 2.61 2.92
C LEU A 63 -4.30 2.18 2.09
N LEU A 64 -5.14 1.27 2.62
CA LEU A 64 -6.32 0.71 1.96
C LEU A 64 -7.23 1.77 1.31
N PRO A 65 -7.55 2.91 1.96
CA PRO A 65 -8.47 3.90 1.39
C PRO A 65 -7.98 4.60 0.12
N TYR A 66 -6.69 4.51 -0.22
CA TYR A 66 -6.06 5.38 -1.21
C TYR A 66 -5.64 4.68 -2.52
N ALA A 67 -6.03 3.42 -2.71
CA ALA A 67 -5.89 2.74 -3.99
C ALA A 67 -7.00 1.72 -4.21
N ARG A 68 -7.59 1.70 -5.41
CA ARG A 68 -8.59 0.70 -5.83
C ARG A 68 -7.92 -0.65 -6.05
N HIS A 69 -8.71 -1.72 -6.13
CA HIS A 69 -8.21 -3.02 -6.58
C HIS A 69 -8.29 -3.17 -8.10
N ASP A 70 -7.20 -3.62 -8.70
CA ASP A 70 -7.16 -4.20 -10.04
C ASP A 70 -6.06 -5.26 -10.09
N ALA A 71 -6.44 -6.52 -10.33
CA ALA A 71 -5.51 -7.65 -10.37
C ALA A 71 -4.51 -7.58 -11.54
N ASN A 72 -4.79 -6.77 -12.57
CA ASN A 72 -3.92 -6.56 -13.73
C ASN A 72 -3.11 -5.26 -13.63
N ALA A 73 -3.21 -4.53 -12.52
CA ALA A 73 -2.49 -3.29 -12.34
C ALA A 73 -0.96 -3.51 -12.35
N LYS A 74 -0.25 -2.59 -13.00
CA LYS A 74 1.22 -2.55 -12.93
C LYS A 74 1.68 -2.34 -11.48
N PRO A 75 2.89 -2.81 -11.08
CA PRO A 75 3.43 -2.53 -9.75
C PRO A 75 3.51 -1.02 -9.46
N LEU A 76 3.36 -0.62 -8.20
CA LEU A 76 3.34 0.79 -7.80
C LEU A 76 4.57 1.56 -8.30
N GLY A 77 5.77 0.98 -8.23
CA GLY A 77 6.99 1.60 -8.73
C GLY A 77 6.88 2.02 -10.21
N ALA A 78 6.36 1.13 -11.04
CA ALA A 78 6.16 1.42 -12.47
C ALA A 78 5.11 2.51 -12.71
N GLN A 79 4.05 2.55 -11.88
CA GLN A 79 3.03 3.60 -11.97
C GLN A 79 3.58 4.97 -11.53
N LEU A 80 4.42 5.02 -10.50
CA LEU A 80 5.11 6.24 -10.05
C LEU A 80 5.99 6.83 -11.16
N ALA A 81 6.70 5.97 -11.91
CA ALA A 81 7.51 6.38 -13.06
C ALA A 81 6.63 6.95 -14.19
N ALA A 82 5.55 6.23 -14.54
CA ALA A 82 4.60 6.68 -15.56
C ALA A 82 3.95 8.04 -15.22
N ALA A 83 3.66 8.27 -13.94
CA ALA A 83 3.12 9.53 -13.42
C ALA A 83 4.17 10.63 -13.22
N LYS A 84 5.44 10.40 -13.62
CA LYS A 84 6.56 11.35 -13.49
C LYS A 84 6.77 11.86 -12.07
N ILE A 85 6.54 11.02 -11.06
CA ILE A 85 6.92 11.32 -9.68
C ILE A 85 8.44 11.47 -9.61
N SER A 86 8.92 12.48 -8.89
CA SER A 86 10.36 12.73 -8.78
C SER A 86 11.08 11.59 -8.05
N GLU A 87 12.31 11.30 -8.49
CA GLU A 87 13.14 10.25 -7.89
C GLU A 87 13.34 10.48 -6.39
N THR A 88 13.57 11.73 -6.00
CA THR A 88 13.73 12.14 -4.61
C THR A 88 12.58 11.67 -3.73
N ARG A 89 11.33 11.73 -4.23
CA ARG A 89 10.15 11.31 -3.45
C ARG A 89 10.04 9.79 -3.34
N VAL A 90 10.40 9.06 -4.39
CA VAL A 90 10.44 7.59 -4.34
C VAL A 90 11.55 7.12 -3.40
N LEU A 91 12.73 7.72 -3.49
CA LEU A 91 13.86 7.41 -2.60
C LEU A 91 13.59 7.81 -1.16
N LEU A 92 12.82 8.88 -0.92
CA LEU A 92 12.41 9.27 0.43
C LEU A 92 11.61 8.14 1.10
N VAL A 93 10.61 7.57 0.41
CA VAL A 93 9.85 6.42 0.92
C VAL A 93 10.77 5.23 1.25
N ALA A 94 11.70 4.91 0.36
CA ALA A 94 12.57 3.75 0.51
C ALA A 94 13.67 3.91 1.56
N ARG A 95 14.05 5.14 1.91
CA ARG A 95 15.14 5.44 2.86
C ARG A 95 14.65 5.91 4.24
N SER A 96 13.38 6.24 4.37
CA SER A 96 12.78 6.59 5.65
C SER A 96 12.47 5.36 6.50
N ASP A 97 12.40 5.58 7.80
CA ASP A 97 11.97 4.58 8.80
C ASP A 97 10.47 4.72 9.11
N SER A 98 9.92 3.67 9.73
CA SER A 98 8.54 3.66 10.23
C SER A 98 8.37 4.71 11.33
N PRO A 99 7.27 5.51 11.33
CA PRO A 99 6.13 5.47 10.40
C PRO A 99 6.26 6.39 9.18
N THR A 100 7.36 7.14 9.06
CA THR A 100 7.52 8.20 8.04
C THR A 100 7.46 7.64 6.62
N ASP A 101 8.07 6.49 6.38
CA ASP A 101 8.01 5.80 5.09
C ASP A 101 6.57 5.53 4.61
N ILE A 102 5.72 4.99 5.48
CA ILE A 102 4.31 4.68 5.19
C ILE A 102 3.47 5.96 5.06
N GLU A 103 3.75 6.99 5.85
CA GLU A 103 3.12 8.30 5.69
C GLU A 103 3.44 8.95 4.34
N GLN A 104 4.70 8.86 3.89
CA GLN A 104 5.12 9.37 2.59
C GLN A 104 4.50 8.54 1.46
N LEU A 105 4.42 7.21 1.63
CA LEU A 105 3.74 6.32 0.69
C LEU A 105 2.26 6.69 0.53
N ARG A 106 1.56 6.99 1.64
CA ARG A 106 0.18 7.50 1.61
C ARG A 106 0.05 8.78 0.77
N ARG A 107 0.99 9.72 0.92
CA ARG A 107 1.00 10.98 0.14
C ARG A 107 1.14 10.71 -1.36
N LEU A 108 1.95 9.72 -1.74
CA LEU A 108 2.08 9.30 -3.14
C LEU A 108 0.78 8.69 -3.67
N LEU A 109 0.16 7.76 -2.93
CA LEU A 109 -1.10 7.12 -3.35
C LEU A 109 -2.22 8.15 -3.52
N ARG A 110 -2.36 9.11 -2.59
CA ARG A 110 -3.33 10.20 -2.69
C ARG A 110 -3.14 11.07 -3.93
N GLN A 111 -1.90 11.25 -4.39
CA GLN A 111 -1.63 12.03 -5.58
C GLN A 111 -1.95 11.27 -6.87
N LEU A 112 -1.78 9.95 -6.88
CA LEU A 112 -1.90 9.11 -8.08
C LEU A 112 -3.34 8.73 -8.42
N ASP A 113 -4.23 8.64 -7.41
CA ASP A 113 -5.59 8.09 -7.55
C ASP A 113 -5.63 6.80 -8.39
N THR A 114 -4.83 5.81 -7.97
CA THR A 114 -4.53 4.64 -8.79
C THR A 114 -5.24 3.36 -8.35
N ALA A 115 -5.13 2.32 -9.18
CA ALA A 115 -5.49 0.95 -8.84
C ALA A 115 -4.23 0.09 -8.65
N LEU A 116 -4.28 -0.84 -7.70
CA LEU A 116 -3.20 -1.76 -7.40
C LEU A 116 -3.74 -3.19 -7.31
N ASP A 117 -2.89 -4.15 -7.66
CA ASP A 117 -3.14 -5.53 -7.28
C ASP A 117 -2.91 -5.65 -5.77
N TRP A 118 -3.99 -5.61 -4.98
CA TRP A 118 -3.92 -5.65 -3.54
C TRP A 118 -3.37 -6.97 -3.02
N LYS A 119 -3.40 -8.06 -3.80
CA LYS A 119 -2.75 -9.30 -3.40
C LYS A 119 -1.23 -9.12 -3.37
N ALA A 120 -0.64 -8.62 -4.47
CA ALA A 120 0.79 -8.37 -4.55
C ALA A 120 1.24 -7.17 -3.69
N PHE A 121 0.49 -6.06 -3.73
CA PHE A 121 0.80 -4.86 -2.98
C PHE A 121 0.63 -5.05 -1.47
N GLY A 122 -0.42 -5.77 -1.05
CA GLY A 122 -0.64 -6.12 0.35
C GLY A 122 0.49 -6.98 0.91
N LYS A 123 1.00 -7.96 0.15
CA LYS A 123 2.19 -8.73 0.56
C LYS A 123 3.43 -7.84 0.70
N LEU A 124 3.62 -6.90 -0.22
CA LEU A 124 4.72 -5.91 -0.14
C LEU A 124 4.61 -5.04 1.13
N LEU A 125 3.40 -4.66 1.56
CA LEU A 125 3.15 -3.94 2.81
C LEU A 125 3.24 -4.82 4.07
N TRP A 126 2.91 -6.11 3.93
CA TRP A 126 3.02 -7.07 5.02
C TRP A 126 4.47 -7.24 5.45
N ASP A 127 5.37 -7.42 4.49
CA ASP A 127 6.80 -7.54 4.77
C ASP A 127 7.40 -6.16 5.06
N TRP A 128 7.19 -5.18 4.17
CA TRP A 128 7.71 -3.79 4.23
C TRP A 128 9.08 -3.64 4.91
N ASP A 129 9.99 -4.49 4.48
CA ASP A 129 11.39 -4.54 4.89
C ASP A 129 12.29 -3.88 3.83
N GLU A 130 13.60 -4.00 4.00
CA GLU A 130 14.56 -3.45 3.03
C GLU A 130 14.38 -4.04 1.63
N PHE A 131 14.05 -5.33 1.51
CA PHE A 131 13.79 -5.99 0.23
C PHE A 131 12.55 -5.42 -0.46
N SER A 132 11.47 -5.22 0.29
CA SER A 132 10.22 -4.64 -0.18
C SER A 132 10.41 -3.20 -0.68
N LYS A 133 11.16 -2.39 0.08
CA LYS A 133 11.53 -1.01 -0.31
C LYS A 133 12.41 -0.99 -1.55
N ARG A 134 13.41 -1.87 -1.65
CA ARG A 134 14.25 -2.03 -2.86
C ARG A 134 13.42 -2.47 -4.07
N LYS A 135 12.44 -3.36 -3.90
CA LYS A 135 11.55 -3.77 -4.99
C LYS A 135 10.76 -2.59 -5.56
N LEU A 136 10.20 -1.73 -4.70
CA LEU A 136 9.51 -0.51 -5.13
C LEU A 136 10.41 0.38 -6.00
N VAL A 137 11.65 0.61 -5.54
CA VAL A 137 12.64 1.44 -6.27
C VAL A 137 13.07 0.78 -7.58
N LYS A 138 13.28 -0.54 -7.58
CA LYS A 138 13.64 -1.32 -8.77
C LYS A 138 12.54 -1.22 -9.83
N ASP A 139 11.29 -1.46 -9.45
CA ASP A 139 10.14 -1.39 -10.37
C ASP A 139 10.00 0.01 -10.97
N TYR A 140 10.29 1.06 -10.19
CA TYR A 140 10.31 2.45 -10.66
C TYR A 140 11.38 2.70 -11.72
N TYR A 141 12.64 2.34 -11.46
CA TYR A 141 13.73 2.60 -12.40
C TYR A 141 13.66 1.72 -13.65
N LEU A 142 13.22 0.46 -13.52
CA LEU A 142 12.98 -0.40 -14.68
C LEU A 142 11.94 0.21 -15.62
N ALA A 143 10.84 0.74 -15.09
CA ALA A 143 9.84 1.41 -15.90
C ALA A 143 10.34 2.75 -16.47
N LYS A 144 11.09 3.52 -15.69
CA LYS A 144 11.62 4.84 -16.10
C LYS A 144 12.64 4.74 -17.24
N PHE A 145 13.48 3.72 -17.23
CA PHE A 145 14.55 3.51 -18.21
C PHE A 145 14.25 2.41 -19.23
N SER A 146 13.02 1.87 -19.26
CA SER A 146 12.63 0.93 -20.31
C SER A 146 12.74 1.62 -21.68
N PRO A 147 13.48 1.03 -22.65
CA PRO A 147 13.62 1.60 -23.97
C PRO A 147 12.27 1.70 -24.66
N ALA A 148 12.07 2.75 -25.46
CA ALA A 148 10.87 2.87 -26.28
C ALA A 148 10.77 1.69 -27.24
N LYS A 149 9.58 1.08 -27.38
CA LYS A 149 9.35 0.01 -28.36
C LYS A 149 9.80 0.48 -29.75
N GLY A 150 10.83 -0.16 -30.31
CA GLY A 150 11.40 0.16 -31.63
C GLY A 150 12.82 0.73 -31.63
N ALA A 151 13.49 0.80 -30.47
CA ALA A 151 14.91 1.14 -30.37
C ALA A 151 15.76 -0.13 -30.16
N GLU A 152 15.73 -1.05 -31.13
CA GLU A 152 16.73 -2.11 -31.33
C GLU A 152 17.03 -2.23 -32.83
#